data_AF-A0A6B0ZGR8-F1
#
_entry.id   AF-A0A6B0ZGR8-F1
#
_cell.length_a   1.000
_cell.length_b   1.000
_cell.length_c   1.000
_cell.angle_alpha   90.00
_cell.angle_beta   90.00
_cell.angle_gamma   90.00
#
_symmetry.space_group_name_H-M   'P 1'
#
loop_
_entity.id
_entity.type
_entity.pdbx_description
1 polymer ?
#
loop_
_entity_poly.entity_id
_entity_poly.type
_entity_poly.pdbx_seq_one_letter_code
_entity_poly.pdbx_strand_id
1 'polypeptide(L)'
;MGNPSQLADLSTEALTGLLGDESLSSARHRDVVDELSRRAAARHKAEEMAELVATVPTLAALGDSAEFVREAQSWLDQAKGVRARAVQAAFREGYSVRTVADIAQMAPSTALRIRSQQLTAEPPPQPARRPGSSSDEVTAC
;
A
#
# COMPACT_ATOMS: atom_id res chain seq x y z
N MET A 1 -12.78 -21.17 -21.70
CA MET A 1 -12.09 -20.84 -20.42
C MET A 1 -11.65 -19.39 -20.51
N GLY A 2 -12.28 -18.48 -19.75
CA GLY A 2 -12.00 -17.04 -19.83
C GLY A 2 -10.81 -16.65 -18.97
N ASN A 3 -9.82 -15.97 -19.56
CA ASN A 3 -8.56 -15.61 -18.90
C ASN A 3 -8.80 -14.87 -17.56
N PRO A 4 -8.11 -15.24 -16.46
CA PRO A 4 -8.15 -14.52 -15.19
C PRO A 4 -7.61 -13.09 -15.29
N SER A 5 -6.73 -12.83 -16.27
CA SER A 5 -6.16 -11.51 -16.57
C SER A 5 -7.22 -10.45 -16.89
N GLN A 6 -8.40 -10.85 -17.40
CA GLN A 6 -9.44 -9.89 -17.76
C GLN A 6 -10.15 -9.27 -16.56
N LEU A 7 -10.29 -9.97 -15.42
CA LEU A 7 -11.01 -9.44 -14.26
C LEU A 7 -10.20 -8.36 -13.52
N ALA A 8 -8.88 -8.54 -13.46
CA ALA A 8 -7.93 -7.59 -12.90
C ALA A 8 -7.95 -6.22 -13.62
N ASP A 9 -8.33 -6.19 -14.89
CA ASP A 9 -8.39 -4.97 -15.71
C ASP A 9 -9.74 -4.25 -15.63
N LEU A 10 -10.77 -4.89 -15.06
CA LEU A 10 -12.09 -4.29 -14.89
C LEU A 10 -12.11 -3.29 -13.73
N SER A 11 -12.96 -2.27 -13.83
CA SER A 11 -13.25 -1.37 -12.72
C SER A 11 -14.03 -2.10 -11.61
N THR A 12 -13.99 -1.58 -10.39
CA THR A 12 -14.79 -2.13 -9.28
C THR A 12 -16.27 -2.11 -9.62
N GLU A 13 -16.79 -1.03 -10.24
CA GLU A 13 -18.18 -0.96 -10.73
C GLU A 13 -18.51 -2.04 -11.77
N ALA A 14 -17.61 -2.32 -12.70
CA ALA A 14 -17.81 -3.38 -13.69
C ALA A 14 -17.81 -4.76 -13.05
N LEU A 15 -16.95 -5.00 -12.05
CA LEU A 15 -16.95 -6.25 -11.27
C LEU A 15 -18.22 -6.40 -10.43
N THR A 16 -18.72 -5.32 -9.80
CA THR A 16 -19.98 -5.34 -9.07
C THR A 16 -21.17 -5.55 -10.00
N GLY A 17 -21.14 -4.97 -11.20
CA GLY A 17 -22.13 -5.23 -12.25
C GLY A 17 -22.15 -6.69 -12.70
N LEU A 18 -20.99 -7.32 -12.82
CA LEU A 18 -20.88 -8.76 -13.10
C LEU A 18 -21.49 -9.62 -11.99
N LEU A 19 -21.39 -9.24 -10.70
CA LEU A 19 -22.06 -10.00 -9.63
C LEU A 19 -23.59 -10.00 -9.77
N GLY A 20 -24.17 -8.97 -10.39
CA GLY A 20 -25.61 -8.90 -10.66
C GLY A 20 -26.06 -9.66 -11.91
N ASP A 21 -25.12 -10.23 -12.69
CA ASP A 21 -25.43 -10.97 -13.91
C ASP A 21 -25.70 -12.45 -13.59
N GLU A 22 -26.98 -12.82 -13.55
CA GLU A 22 -27.42 -14.20 -13.30
C GLU A 22 -27.06 -15.18 -14.43
N SER A 23 -26.61 -14.68 -15.59
CA SER A 23 -26.14 -15.54 -16.69
C SER A 23 -24.71 -16.05 -16.47
N LEU A 24 -23.99 -15.55 -15.46
CA LEU A 24 -22.66 -16.02 -15.13
C LEU A 24 -22.67 -17.43 -14.57
N SER A 25 -21.70 -18.23 -15.01
CA SER A 25 -21.46 -19.53 -14.39
C SER A 25 -20.99 -19.36 -12.94
N SER A 26 -21.33 -20.30 -12.07
CA SER A 26 -20.95 -20.25 -10.64
C SER A 26 -19.43 -20.24 -10.43
N ALA A 27 -18.65 -20.78 -11.37
CA ALA A 27 -17.19 -20.67 -11.34
C ALA A 27 -16.74 -19.22 -11.59
N ARG A 28 -17.32 -18.55 -12.59
CA ARG A 28 -16.97 -17.17 -12.92
C ARG A 28 -17.45 -16.20 -11.85
N HIS A 29 -18.60 -16.47 -11.23
CA HIS A 29 -19.10 -15.70 -10.10
C HIS A 29 -18.11 -15.74 -8.92
N ARG A 30 -17.56 -16.92 -8.59
CA ARG A 30 -16.50 -17.05 -7.56
C ARG A 30 -15.25 -16.26 -7.91
N ASP A 31 -14.78 -16.34 -9.16
CA ASP A 31 -13.60 -15.56 -9.59
C ASP A 31 -13.79 -14.04 -9.38
N VAL A 32 -15.00 -13.52 -9.63
CA VAL A 32 -15.34 -12.09 -9.44
C VAL A 32 -15.36 -11.73 -7.95
N VAL A 33 -15.95 -12.58 -7.09
CA VAL A 33 -15.95 -12.40 -5.63
C VAL A 33 -14.53 -12.42 -5.06
N ASP A 34 -13.70 -13.36 -5.49
CA ASP A 34 -12.31 -13.47 -5.05
C ASP A 34 -11.51 -12.23 -5.43
N GLU A 35 -11.70 -11.72 -6.65
CA GLU A 35 -11.04 -10.49 -7.10
C GLU A 35 -11.49 -9.25 -6.32
N LEU A 36 -12.79 -9.09 -6.07
CA LEU A 36 -13.31 -8.00 -5.24
C LEU A 36 -12.76 -8.07 -3.80
N SER A 37 -12.65 -9.26 -3.24
CA SER A 37 -12.08 -9.49 -1.91
C SER A 37 -10.60 -9.13 -1.85
N ARG A 38 -9.82 -9.54 -2.86
CA ARG A 38 -8.40 -9.16 -2.98
C ARG A 38 -8.23 -7.64 -3.06
N ARG A 39 -9.08 -6.94 -3.83
CA ARG A 39 -9.05 -5.47 -3.93
C ARG A 39 -9.41 -4.78 -2.63
N ALA A 40 -10.42 -5.27 -1.91
CA ALA A 40 -10.77 -4.75 -0.60
C ALA A 40 -9.62 -4.88 0.41
N ALA A 41 -8.96 -6.05 0.46
CA ALA A 41 -7.80 -6.26 1.31
C ALA A 41 -6.61 -5.35 0.95
N ALA A 42 -6.35 -5.18 -0.35
CA ALA A 42 -5.31 -4.27 -0.83
C ALA A 42 -5.61 -2.81 -0.47
N ARG A 43 -6.88 -2.39 -0.60
CA ARG A 43 -7.34 -1.04 -0.23
C ARG A 43 -7.18 -0.77 1.26
N HIS A 44 -7.63 -1.69 2.11
CA HIS A 44 -7.51 -1.57 3.55
C HIS A 44 -6.04 -1.41 3.97
N LYS A 45 -5.16 -2.24 3.41
CA LYS A 45 -3.71 -2.14 3.65
C LYS A 45 -3.12 -0.81 3.17
N ALA A 46 -3.62 -0.27 2.06
CA ALA A 46 -3.19 1.05 1.58
C ALA A 46 -3.68 2.19 2.49
N GLU A 47 -4.90 2.08 3.03
CA GLU A 47 -5.48 3.03 4.00
C GLU A 47 -4.68 3.02 5.31
N GLU A 48 -4.39 1.85 5.88
CA GLU A 48 -3.53 1.72 7.07
C GLU A 48 -2.15 2.35 6.85
N MET A 49 -1.54 2.16 5.68
CA MET A 49 -0.25 2.76 5.35
C MET A 49 -0.33 4.26 5.12
N ALA A 50 -1.43 4.76 4.58
CA ALA A 50 -1.67 6.20 4.42
C ALA A 50 -1.84 6.88 5.78
N GLU A 51 -2.55 6.27 6.73
CA GLU A 51 -2.70 6.77 8.10
C GLU A 51 -1.35 6.83 8.85
N LEU A 52 -0.52 5.79 8.70
CA LEU A 52 0.85 5.79 9.23
C LEU A 52 1.71 6.91 8.62
N VAL A 53 1.62 7.13 7.30
CA VAL A 53 2.34 8.23 6.63
C VAL A 53 1.80 9.60 7.06
N ALA A 54 0.50 9.75 7.32
CA ALA A 54 -0.12 11.01 7.73
C ALA A 54 0.17 11.38 9.19
N THR A 55 0.43 10.40 10.05
CA THR A 55 0.75 10.61 11.47
C THR A 55 2.22 10.90 11.72
N VAL A 56 3.13 10.51 10.81
CA VAL A 56 4.58 10.77 10.91
C VAL A 56 4.93 12.27 10.98
N PRO A 57 4.36 13.17 10.16
CA PRO A 57 4.61 14.62 10.28
C PRO A 57 4.14 15.22 11.62
N THR A 58 3.00 14.74 12.13
CA THR A 58 2.43 15.21 13.40
C THR A 58 3.30 14.76 14.57
N LEU A 59 3.80 13.52 14.56
CA LEU A 59 4.77 13.03 15.54
C LEU A 59 6.09 13.81 15.43
N ALA A 60 6.58 14.08 14.22
CA ALA A 60 7.80 14.86 14.00
C ALA A 60 7.67 16.32 14.51
N ALA A 61 6.47 16.88 14.52
CA ALA A 61 6.19 18.21 15.06
C ALA A 61 6.07 18.23 16.60
N LEU A 62 5.86 17.09 17.26
CA LEU A 62 5.70 16.98 18.71
C LEU A 62 7.02 16.70 19.46
N GLY A 63 8.13 16.47 18.76
CA GLY A 63 9.43 16.21 19.36
C GLY A 63 10.48 17.23 18.95
N ASP A 64 10.91 18.08 19.89
CA ASP A 64 11.98 19.09 19.70
C ASP A 64 13.39 18.46 19.64
N SER A 65 13.48 17.22 19.15
CA SER A 65 14.73 16.49 18.98
C SER A 65 14.98 16.26 17.50
N ALA A 66 16.03 16.89 16.98
CA ALA A 66 16.52 16.68 15.62
C ALA A 66 16.85 15.20 15.32
N GLU A 67 17.04 14.35 16.34
CA GLU A 67 17.10 12.89 16.15
C GLU A 67 15.75 12.29 15.81
N PHE A 68 14.68 12.69 16.50
CA PHE A 68 13.34 12.18 16.24
C PHE A 68 12.84 12.56 14.85
N VAL A 69 13.08 13.81 14.42
CA VAL A 69 12.75 14.26 13.05
C VAL A 69 13.55 13.49 12.00
N ARG A 70 14.84 13.21 12.25
CA ARG A 70 15.67 12.40 11.34
C ARG A 70 15.18 10.95 11.26
N GLU A 71 14.76 10.36 12.38
CA GLU A 71 14.22 9.01 12.42
C GLU A 71 12.86 8.92 11.70
N ALA A 72 11.96 9.86 11.96
CA ALA A 72 10.68 10.00 11.28
C ALA A 72 10.86 10.16 9.75
N GLN A 73 11.81 11.00 9.33
CA GLN A 73 12.14 11.19 7.92
C GLN A 73 12.71 9.91 7.29
N SER A 74 13.56 9.17 8.01
CA SER A 74 14.08 7.87 7.58
C SER A 74 12.96 6.86 7.36
N TRP A 75 11.98 6.78 8.27
CA TRP A 75 10.83 5.89 8.13
C TRP A 75 9.93 6.27 6.96
N LEU A 76 9.72 7.58 6.74
CA LEU A 76 8.98 8.08 5.59
C LEU A 76 9.66 7.71 4.27
N ASP A 77 10.98 7.83 4.18
CA ASP A 77 11.71 7.53 2.96
C ASP A 77 11.78 6.01 2.69
N GLN A 78 11.85 5.19 3.73
CA GLN A 78 11.65 3.74 3.62
C GLN A 78 10.24 3.40 3.10
N ALA A 79 9.20 4.02 3.66
CA ALA A 79 7.82 3.79 3.23
C ALA A 79 7.61 4.15 1.75
N LYS A 80 8.18 5.28 1.29
CA LYS A 80 8.20 5.65 -0.13
C LYS A 80 8.90 4.61 -1.00
N GLY A 81 10.04 4.08 -0.55
CA GLY A 81 10.79 3.03 -1.25
C GLY A 81 9.99 1.74 -1.39
N VAL A 82 9.37 1.27 -0.31
CA VAL A 82 8.50 0.08 -0.31
C VAL A 82 7.32 0.27 -1.26
N ARG A 83 6.64 1.43 -1.18
CA ARG A 83 5.53 1.78 -2.08
C ARG A 83 5.96 1.75 -3.54
N ALA A 84 7.13 2.30 -3.86
CA ALA A 84 7.64 2.33 -5.22
C ALA A 84 7.92 0.91 -5.77
N ARG A 85 8.50 0.03 -4.95
CA ARG A 85 8.73 -1.38 -5.31
C ARG A 85 7.42 -2.14 -5.54
N ALA A 86 6.41 -1.92 -4.70
CA ALA A 86 5.10 -2.55 -4.86
C ALA A 86 4.40 -2.13 -6.17
N VAL A 87 4.43 -0.84 -6.51
CA VAL A 87 3.92 -0.31 -7.79
C VAL A 87 4.65 -0.97 -8.97
N GLN A 88 5.98 -1.06 -8.92
CA GLN A 88 6.77 -1.70 -9.98
C GLN A 88 6.53 -3.21 -10.10
N ALA A 89 6.28 -3.89 -8.99
CA ALA A 89 5.90 -5.30 -9.00
C ALA A 89 4.54 -5.49 -9.67
N ALA A 90 3.54 -4.66 -9.32
CA ALA A 90 2.22 -4.71 -9.96
C ALA A 90 2.30 -4.47 -11.48
N PHE A 91 3.14 -3.54 -11.95
CA PHE A 91 3.37 -3.39 -13.39
C PHE A 91 4.04 -4.60 -14.05
N ARG A 92 4.92 -5.31 -13.35
CA ARG A 92 5.56 -6.55 -13.85
C ARG A 92 4.59 -7.72 -13.94
N GLU A 93 3.62 -7.78 -13.04
CA GLU A 93 2.50 -8.74 -13.07
C GLU A 93 1.47 -8.43 -14.18
N GLY A 94 1.66 -7.33 -14.93
CA GLY A 94 0.84 -6.98 -16.09
C GLY A 94 -0.38 -6.11 -15.78
N TYR A 95 -0.55 -5.65 -14.53
CA TYR A 95 -1.67 -4.77 -14.18
C TYR A 95 -1.61 -3.45 -14.96
N SER A 96 -2.78 -2.99 -15.42
CA SER A 96 -2.91 -1.70 -16.10
C SER A 96 -2.51 -0.52 -15.20
N VAL A 97 -2.09 0.60 -15.81
CA VAL A 97 -1.77 1.84 -15.06
C VAL A 97 -2.93 2.30 -14.20
N ARG A 98 -4.17 2.16 -14.69
CA ARG A 98 -5.37 2.55 -13.96
C ARG A 98 -5.56 1.68 -12.72
N THR A 99 -5.43 0.35 -12.87
CA THR A 99 -5.54 -0.60 -11.75
C THR A 99 -4.46 -0.35 -10.69
N VAL A 100 -3.22 -0.11 -11.12
CA VAL A 100 -2.12 0.20 -10.19
C VAL A 100 -2.34 1.53 -9.45
N ALA A 101 -2.85 2.54 -10.15
CA ALA A 101 -3.16 3.85 -9.58
C ALA A 101 -4.29 3.77 -8.54
N ASP A 102 -5.34 3.02 -8.83
CA ASP A 102 -6.46 2.76 -7.91
C ASP A 102 -5.97 2.03 -6.66
N ILE A 103 -5.25 0.91 -6.82
CA ILE A 103 -4.74 0.11 -5.68
C ILE A 103 -3.81 0.94 -4.80
N ALA A 104 -2.92 1.72 -5.41
CA ALA A 104 -1.93 2.50 -4.69
C ALA A 104 -2.45 3.89 -4.27
N GLN A 105 -3.75 4.16 -4.43
CA GLN A 105 -4.43 5.41 -4.14
C GLN A 105 -3.61 6.64 -4.58
N MET A 106 -3.31 6.70 -5.87
CA MET A 106 -2.53 7.79 -6.44
C MET A 106 -3.02 8.16 -7.83
N ALA A 107 -2.62 9.34 -8.30
CA ALA A 107 -2.85 9.71 -9.68
C ALA A 107 -2.15 8.73 -10.65
N PRO A 108 -2.77 8.38 -11.80
CA PRO A 108 -2.14 7.55 -12.83
C PRO A 108 -0.79 8.07 -13.32
N SER A 109 -0.62 9.40 -13.41
CA SER A 109 0.64 10.05 -13.74
C SER A 109 1.74 9.76 -12.71
N THR A 110 1.39 9.70 -11.42
CA THR A 110 2.32 9.33 -10.35
C THR A 110 2.72 7.86 -10.45
N ALA A 111 1.78 6.96 -10.74
CA ALA A 111 2.07 5.54 -10.93
C ALA A 111 3.03 5.30 -12.11
N LEU A 112 2.80 5.97 -13.24
CA LEU A 112 3.70 5.94 -14.41
C LEU A 112 5.09 6.47 -14.09
N ARG A 113 5.19 7.58 -13.36
CA ARG A 113 6.46 8.15 -12.94
C ARG A 113 7.25 7.16 -12.07
N ILE A 114 6.59 6.51 -11.11
CA ILE A 114 7.20 5.48 -10.25
C ILE A 114 7.65 4.26 -11.06
N ARG A 115 6.87 3.84 -12.07
CA ARG A 115 7.25 2.76 -12.99
C ARG A 115 8.59 3.05 -13.69
N SER A 116 8.81 4.29 -14.10
CA SER A 116 10.03 4.72 -14.80
C SER A 116 11.24 4.98 -13.89
N GLN A 117 11.06 4.99 -12.57
CA GLN A 117 12.16 5.26 -11.63
C GLN A 117 13.08 4.05 -11.47
N GLN A 118 14.38 4.25 -11.62
CA GLN A 118 15.36 3.25 -11.18
C GLN A 118 15.50 3.32 -9.65
N LEU A 119 14.96 2.31 -8.96
CA LEU A 119 15.10 2.17 -7.51
C LEU A 119 16.44 1.49 -7.19
N THR A 120 17.53 2.24 -7.26
CA THR A 120 18.89 1.73 -7.00
C THR A 120 19.26 1.68 -5.51
N ALA A 121 18.41 2.17 -4.61
CA ALA A 121 18.66 2.10 -3.18
C ALA A 121 17.95 0.90 -2.53
N GLU A 122 18.74 -0.01 -1.96
CA GLU A 122 18.27 -0.89 -0.89
C GLU A 122 17.84 -0.01 0.29
N PRO A 123 16.65 -0.23 0.89
CA PRO A 123 16.25 0.55 2.05
C PRO A 123 17.31 0.40 3.14
N PRO A 124 17.72 1.49 3.82
CA PRO A 124 18.69 1.39 4.89
C PRO A 124 18.19 0.39 5.93
N PRO A 125 19.09 -0.44 6.50
CA PRO A 125 18.71 -1.46 7.47
C PRO A 125 17.94 -0.82 8.62
N GLN A 126 16.85 -1.47 9.04
CA GLN A 126 16.04 -0.99 10.15
C GLN A 126 16.91 -0.86 11.40
N PRO A 127 16.89 0.27 12.12
CA PRO A 127 17.36 0.26 13.49
C PRO A 127 16.49 -0.76 14.24
N ALA A 128 17.13 -1.73 14.90
CA ALA A 128 16.43 -2.73 15.69
C ALA A 128 15.48 -2.01 16.64
N ARG A 129 14.18 -2.34 16.57
CA ARG A 129 13.20 -1.92 17.58
C ARG A 129 13.81 -2.24 18.94
N ARG A 130 14.20 -1.23 19.72
CA ARG A 130 14.64 -1.43 21.10
C ARG A 130 13.45 -2.01 21.86
N PRO A 131 13.53 -3.25 22.38
CA PRO A 131 12.57 -3.71 23.36
C PRO A 131 12.96 -3.08 24.70
N GLY A 132 12.03 -2.33 25.30
CA GLY A 132 12.20 -1.81 26.66
C GLY A 132 12.29 -0.29 26.73
N SER A 133 11.13 0.36 26.71
CA SER A 133 10.91 1.55 27.54
C SER A 133 9.92 1.13 28.62
N SER A 134 10.39 0.34 29.57
CA SER A 134 9.77 0.21 30.89
C SER A 134 10.30 1.36 31.73
N SER A 135 9.71 2.54 31.54
CA SER A 135 9.86 3.64 32.50
C SER A 135 8.87 3.40 33.63
N ASP A 136 9.29 2.61 34.63
CA ASP A 136 8.73 2.63 35.98
C ASP A 136 9.89 2.77 36.96
N GLU A 137 10.45 3.97 37.04
CA GLU A 137 11.05 4.47 38.27
C GLU A 137 10.16 5.62 38.77
N VAL A 138 9.24 5.30 39.69
CA VAL A 138 8.66 6.30 40.58
C VAL A 138 9.08 5.92 41.99
N THR A 139 10.15 6.55 42.44
CA THR A 139 10.51 6.65 43.85
C THR A 139 9.61 7.68 44.52
N ALA A 140 8.80 7.24 45.48
CA ALA A 140 8.18 8.01 46.59
C ALA A 140 7.39 6.99 47.45
N CYS A 141 7.60 6.79 48.75
CA CYS A 141 8.30 7.50 49.83
C CYS A 141 8.99 6.49 50.76
#